data_AF-A0A7G1I914-F1
#
_entry.id   AF-A0A7G1I914-F1
#
_cell.length_a   1.000
_cell.length_b   1.000
_cell.length_c   1.000
_cell.angle_alpha   90.00
_cell.angle_beta   90.00
_cell.angle_gamma   90.00
#
_symmetry.space_group_name_H-M   'P 1'
#
loop_
_entity.id
_entity.type
_entity.pdbx_description
1 polymer ?
#
loop_
_entity_poly.entity_id
_entity_poly.type
_entity_poly.pdbx_seq_one_letter_code
_entity_poly.pdbx_strand_id
1 'polypeptide(L)'
;MFQLLIGYRYQSAAVVTDQPAVDPDEVQLVGELCGQPGTRTPHLWISQGGQCISTLDLLGPGFTLLTGDERWRDAVAAATRALGVPIATQCLRDEAWFAVTGLAPDGALLVRPDDFVGWRCRELPADPTGVLRQALPRILCR
;
A
#
# COMPACT_ATOMS: atom_id res chain seq x y z
N MET A 1 -22.63 0.07 9.08
CA MET A 1 -21.83 0.92 9.99
C MET A 1 -20.34 0.90 9.66
N PHE A 2 -19.76 -0.26 9.32
CA PHE A 2 -18.37 -0.41 8.84
C PHE A 2 -17.90 0.70 7.86
N GLN A 3 -18.66 0.91 6.78
CA GLN A 3 -18.26 1.81 5.69
C GLN A 3 -18.02 3.26 6.16
N LEU A 4 -18.90 3.78 7.01
CA LEU A 4 -18.80 5.15 7.53
C LEU A 4 -17.66 5.33 8.56
N LEU A 5 -17.28 4.26 9.26
CA LEU A 5 -16.25 4.33 10.30
C LEU A 5 -14.85 4.11 9.75
N ILE A 6 -14.68 3.14 8.84
CA ILE A 6 -13.36 2.71 8.36
C ILE A 6 -13.29 2.37 6.86
N GLY A 7 -14.44 2.32 6.17
CA GLY A 7 -14.50 2.03 4.74
C GLY A 7 -14.55 3.26 3.83
N TYR A 8 -14.33 4.47 4.37
CA TYR A 8 -14.20 5.67 3.54
C TYR A 8 -12.88 5.65 2.79
N ARG A 9 -12.90 6.28 1.62
CA ARG A 9 -11.76 6.30 0.71
C ARG A 9 -11.37 7.73 0.38
N TYR A 10 -10.12 8.06 0.66
CA TYR A 10 -9.53 9.34 0.29
C TYR A 10 -9.36 9.49 -1.21
N GLN A 11 -9.65 10.71 -1.66
CA GLN A 11 -9.38 11.18 -3.00
C GLN A 11 -8.56 12.47 -2.89
N SER A 12 -7.28 12.37 -3.26
CA SER A 12 -6.37 13.52 -3.22
C SER A 12 -5.14 13.21 -4.05
N ALA A 13 -4.28 14.21 -4.26
CA ALA A 13 -2.96 14.02 -4.86
C ALA A 13 -2.08 13.00 -4.09
N ALA A 14 -2.35 12.78 -2.80
CA ALA A 14 -1.67 11.80 -1.97
C ALA A 14 -2.13 10.34 -2.19
N VAL A 15 -2.99 10.09 -3.18
CA VAL A 15 -3.50 8.76 -3.57
C VAL A 15 -3.27 8.55 -5.06
N VAL A 16 -2.36 7.66 -5.42
CA VAL A 16 -2.04 7.32 -6.80
C VAL A 16 -2.90 6.12 -7.22
N THR A 17 -3.80 6.36 -8.18
CA THR A 17 -4.76 5.37 -8.69
C THR A 17 -5.03 5.64 -10.17
N ASP A 18 -5.29 4.58 -10.94
CA ASP A 18 -5.69 4.69 -12.36
C ASP A 18 -7.21 4.87 -12.52
N GLN A 19 -7.95 4.88 -11.41
CA GLN A 19 -9.37 5.16 -11.45
C GLN A 19 -9.64 6.62 -11.82
N PRO A 20 -10.69 6.88 -12.62
CA PRO A 20 -11.02 8.23 -13.03
C PRO A 20 -11.29 9.10 -11.81
N ALA A 21 -10.93 10.38 -11.92
CA ALA A 21 -11.33 11.37 -10.94
C ALA A 21 -12.85 11.43 -10.87
N VAL A 22 -13.36 11.38 -9.65
CA VAL A 22 -14.79 11.53 -9.32
C VAL A 22 -14.97 12.91 -8.71
N ASP A 23 -16.22 13.31 -8.46
CA ASP A 23 -16.51 14.57 -7.79
C ASP A 23 -15.81 14.63 -6.41
N PRO A 24 -14.96 15.64 -6.13
CA PRO A 24 -14.26 15.76 -4.85
C PRO A 24 -15.19 15.82 -3.63
N ASP A 25 -16.44 16.25 -3.82
CA ASP A 25 -17.43 16.34 -2.74
C ASP A 25 -18.16 15.00 -2.50
N GLU A 26 -17.94 13.99 -3.35
CA GLU A 26 -18.55 12.67 -3.23
C GLU A 26 -17.77 11.77 -2.26
N VAL A 27 -18.41 11.36 -1.16
CA VAL A 27 -17.83 10.39 -0.24
C VAL A 27 -17.79 9.00 -0.88
N GLN A 28 -16.59 8.53 -1.21
CA GLN A 28 -16.37 7.17 -1.68
C GLN A 28 -16.30 6.18 -0.52
N LEU A 29 -17.09 5.11 -0.60
CA LEU A 29 -17.13 4.04 0.39
C LEU A 29 -16.81 2.69 -0.26
N VAL A 30 -16.07 1.84 0.45
CA VAL A 30 -15.85 0.43 0.08
C VAL A 30 -16.57 -0.49 1.06
N GLY A 31 -17.11 -1.60 0.55
CA GLY A 31 -17.71 -2.64 1.40
C GLY A 31 -16.67 -3.41 2.21
N GLU A 32 -15.45 -3.52 1.66
CA GLU A 32 -14.34 -4.27 2.25
C GLU A 32 -13.01 -3.56 1.95
N LEU A 33 -12.07 -3.66 2.90
CA LEU A 33 -10.71 -3.19 2.71
C LEU A 33 -9.92 -4.29 2.00
N CYS A 34 -9.50 -4.03 0.77
CA CYS A 34 -8.72 -4.97 -0.06
C CYS A 34 -7.40 -4.34 -0.50
N GLY A 35 -6.95 -3.29 0.21
CA GLY A 35 -5.78 -2.51 -0.15
C GLY A 35 -5.98 -1.64 -1.39
N GLN A 36 -7.19 -1.10 -1.60
CA GLN A 36 -7.44 -0.13 -2.67
C GLN A 36 -6.72 1.19 -2.36
N PRO A 37 -6.09 1.88 -3.33
CA PRO A 37 -5.53 3.20 -3.07
C PRO A 37 -6.56 4.16 -2.49
N GLY A 38 -6.22 4.82 -1.39
CA GLY A 38 -7.07 5.74 -0.65
C GLY A 38 -7.88 5.09 0.47
N THR A 39 -7.83 3.77 0.66
CA THR A 39 -8.47 3.09 1.81
C THR A 39 -7.44 2.75 2.88
N ARG A 40 -7.91 2.43 4.09
CA ARG A 40 -7.05 1.86 5.13
C ARG A 40 -6.49 0.51 4.70
N THR A 41 -5.28 0.21 5.16
CA THR A 41 -4.67 -1.11 4.97
C THR A 41 -5.53 -2.19 5.61
N PRO A 42 -5.81 -3.31 4.92
CA PRO A 42 -6.61 -4.39 5.49
C PRO A 42 -5.93 -4.99 6.71
N HIS A 43 -6.68 -5.09 7.81
CA HIS A 43 -6.24 -5.78 9.02
C HIS A 43 -6.45 -7.29 8.87
N LEU A 44 -5.35 -8.05 8.93
CA LEU A 44 -5.37 -9.50 8.95
C LEU A 44 -4.40 -10.01 10.01
N TRP A 45 -4.77 -11.13 10.62
CA TRP A 45 -3.84 -11.95 11.38
C TRP A 45 -3.12 -12.86 10.39
N ILE A 46 -1.80 -12.75 10.31
CA ILE A 46 -0.96 -13.53 9.40
C ILE A 46 0.08 -14.31 10.17
N SER A 47 0.58 -15.40 9.57
CA SER A 47 1.67 -16.19 10.15
C SER A 47 3.01 -15.80 9.55
N GLN A 48 3.90 -15.24 10.36
CA GLN A 48 5.25 -14.88 9.93
C GLN A 48 6.27 -15.48 10.89
N GLY A 49 7.15 -16.35 10.39
CA GLY A 49 8.15 -17.03 11.23
C GLY A 49 7.55 -17.90 12.34
N GLY A 50 6.32 -18.39 12.17
CA GLY A 50 5.59 -19.16 13.18
C GLY A 50 4.89 -18.33 14.25
N GLN A 51 4.92 -16.99 14.14
CA GLN A 51 4.20 -16.08 15.02
C GLN A 51 2.99 -15.49 14.30
N CYS A 52 1.88 -15.35 15.02
CA CYS A 52 0.70 -14.64 14.56
C CYS A 52 0.92 -13.13 14.79
N ILE A 53 0.89 -12.33 13.73
CA ILE A 53 1.09 -10.88 13.77
C ILE A 53 -0.02 -10.17 12.99
N SER A 54 -0.42 -8.98 13.43
CA SER A 54 -1.34 -8.14 12.66
C SER A 54 -0.60 -7.49 11.50
N THR A 55 -1.25 -7.41 10.33
CA THR A 55 -0.73 -6.60 9.21
C THR A 55 -0.55 -5.13 9.58
N LEU A 56 -1.29 -4.61 10.55
CA LEU A 56 -1.14 -3.23 11.03
C LEU A 56 0.07 -3.06 11.96
N ASP A 57 0.46 -4.09 12.71
CA ASP A 57 1.65 -4.05 13.58
C ASP A 57 2.96 -4.00 12.78
N LEU A 58 2.91 -4.36 11.49
CA LEU A 58 4.04 -4.26 10.57
C LEU A 58 4.29 -2.84 10.06
N LEU A 59 3.31 -1.95 10.22
CA LEU A 59 3.38 -0.56 9.81
C LEU A 59 4.21 0.22 10.83
N GLY A 60 5.12 1.05 10.32
CA GLY A 60 5.93 1.94 11.14
C GLY A 60 5.42 3.38 11.12
N PRO A 61 6.12 4.32 11.78
CA PRO A 61 5.79 5.75 11.77
C PRO A 61 6.04 6.45 10.42
N GLY A 62 6.50 5.70 9.42
CA GLY A 62 6.85 6.20 8.08
C GLY A 62 6.12 5.43 6.99
N PHE A 63 6.55 5.62 5.74
CA PHE A 63 6.02 4.83 4.64
C PHE A 63 6.44 3.37 4.79
N THR A 64 5.54 2.46 4.45
CA THR A 64 5.81 1.02 4.48
C THR A 64 5.35 0.39 3.17
N LEU A 65 6.23 -0.32 2.48
CA LEU A 65 5.88 -1.13 1.32
C LEU A 65 5.63 -2.58 1.77
N LEU A 66 4.38 -3.03 1.58
CA LEU A 66 3.94 -4.40 1.83
C LEU A 66 3.96 -5.17 0.51
N THR A 67 4.65 -6.31 0.45
CA THR A 67 4.78 -7.14 -0.76
C THR A 67 4.99 -8.60 -0.37
N GLY A 68 4.76 -9.56 -1.27
CA GLY A 68 5.20 -10.95 -1.05
C GLY A 68 6.60 -11.26 -1.58
N ASP A 69 7.28 -10.29 -2.21
CA ASP A 69 8.51 -10.52 -2.94
C ASP A 69 9.65 -9.56 -2.56
N GLU A 70 10.81 -10.13 -2.28
CA GLU A 70 12.02 -9.42 -1.84
C GLU A 70 12.61 -8.50 -2.94
N ARG A 71 12.28 -8.74 -4.22
CA ARG A 71 12.76 -7.94 -5.36
C ARG A 71 12.39 -6.47 -5.26
N TRP A 72 11.37 -6.12 -4.47
CA TRP A 72 11.03 -4.71 -4.21
C TRP A 72 12.04 -3.97 -3.33
N ARG A 73 12.88 -4.67 -2.54
CA ARG A 73 13.80 -4.01 -1.60
C ARG A 73 14.79 -3.07 -2.27
N ASP A 74 15.36 -3.48 -3.41
CA ASP A 74 16.32 -2.65 -4.15
C ASP A 74 15.65 -1.39 -4.70
N ALA A 75 14.42 -1.52 -5.19
CA ALA A 75 13.62 -0.39 -5.68
C ALA A 75 13.26 0.59 -4.54
N VAL A 76 12.88 0.07 -3.38
CA VAL A 76 12.62 0.87 -2.18
C VAL A 76 13.89 1.59 -1.72
N ALA A 77 15.03 0.89 -1.63
CA ALA A 77 16.31 1.48 -1.25
C ALA A 77 16.75 2.59 -2.22
N ALA A 78 16.53 2.41 -3.52
CA ALA A 78 16.79 3.44 -4.53
C ALA A 78 15.85 4.65 -4.38
N ALA A 79 14.56 4.43 -4.11
CA ALA A 79 13.59 5.50 -3.89
C ALA A 79 13.86 6.29 -2.60
N THR A 80 14.14 5.61 -1.49
CA THR A 80 14.53 6.25 -0.22
C THR A 80 15.75 7.14 -0.38
N ARG A 81 16.78 6.66 -1.10
CA ARG A 81 17.99 7.45 -1.36
C ARG A 81 17.72 8.68 -2.22
N ALA A 82 16.89 8.53 -3.25
CA ALA A 82 16.58 9.63 -4.17
C ALA A 82 15.72 10.72 -3.52
N LEU A 83 14.80 10.35 -2.63
CA LEU A 83 13.81 11.28 -2.05
C LEU A 83 14.15 11.74 -0.64
N GLY A 84 15.10 11.08 0.04
CA GLY A 84 15.43 11.35 1.44
C GLY A 84 14.29 11.00 2.40
N VAL A 85 13.37 10.12 1.99
CA VAL A 85 12.23 9.67 2.80
C VAL A 85 12.42 8.20 3.17
N PRO A 86 12.47 7.85 4.47
CA PRO A 86 12.53 6.47 4.91
C PRO A 86 11.30 5.69 4.50
N ILE A 87 11.51 4.52 3.89
CA ILE A 87 10.45 3.59 3.48
C ILE A 87 10.84 2.21 4.00
N ALA A 88 10.03 1.62 4.87
CA ALA A 88 10.21 0.25 5.31
C ALA A 88 9.72 -0.73 4.24
N THR A 89 10.27 -1.95 4.21
CA THR A 89 9.78 -3.03 3.33
C THR A 89 9.46 -4.25 4.16
N GLN A 90 8.21 -4.69 4.11
CA GLN A 90 7.71 -5.87 4.81
C GLN A 90 7.27 -6.92 3.79
N CYS A 91 7.83 -8.12 3.94
CA CYS A 91 7.58 -9.25 3.05
C CYS A 91 6.53 -10.17 3.69
N LEU A 92 5.34 -10.22 3.09
CA LEU A 92 4.14 -10.92 3.51
C LEU A 92 3.90 -12.12 2.60
N ARG A 93 4.32 -13.30 3.02
CA ARG A 93 4.11 -14.55 2.29
C ARG A 93 2.99 -15.37 2.93
N ASP A 94 1.79 -14.79 2.91
CA ASP A 94 0.59 -15.37 3.53
C ASP A 94 -0.55 -15.44 2.53
N GLU A 95 -1.19 -16.61 2.41
CA GLU A 95 -2.27 -16.84 1.44
C GLU A 95 -3.51 -15.98 1.71
N ALA A 96 -3.83 -15.73 2.98
CA ALA A 96 -4.97 -14.88 3.34
C ALA A 96 -4.73 -13.42 2.93
N TRP A 97 -3.47 -12.95 3.04
CA TRP A 97 -3.07 -11.64 2.54
C TRP A 97 -3.30 -11.52 1.03
N PHE A 98 -2.83 -12.49 0.24
CA PHE A 98 -3.02 -12.48 -1.21
C PHE A 98 -4.50 -12.60 -1.61
N ALA A 99 -5.27 -13.44 -0.91
CA ALA A 99 -6.70 -13.60 -1.15
C ALA A 99 -7.49 -12.31 -0.90
N VAL A 100 -7.26 -11.64 0.23
CA VAL A 100 -7.97 -10.40 0.60
C VAL A 100 -7.55 -9.24 -0.27
N THR A 101 -6.25 -9.10 -0.56
CA THR A 101 -5.78 -7.98 -1.37
C THR A 101 -6.02 -8.21 -2.86
N GLY A 102 -6.04 -9.46 -3.33
CA GLY A 102 -6.05 -9.80 -4.75
C GLY A 102 -4.78 -9.35 -5.48
N LEU A 103 -3.66 -9.31 -4.77
CA LEU A 103 -2.32 -9.11 -5.34
C LEU A 103 -1.74 -10.44 -5.81
N ALA A 104 -0.95 -10.40 -6.88
CA ALA A 104 -0.02 -11.48 -7.17
C ALA A 104 1.02 -11.60 -6.03
N PRO A 105 1.68 -12.76 -5.86
CA PRO A 105 2.74 -12.94 -4.86
C PRO A 105 3.86 -11.90 -4.95
N ASP A 106 4.05 -11.27 -6.10
CA ASP A 106 5.06 -10.25 -6.35
C ASP A 106 4.49 -8.82 -6.51
N GLY A 107 3.19 -8.63 -6.27
CA GLY A 107 2.59 -7.31 -6.15
C GLY A 107 3.02 -6.57 -4.89
N ALA A 108 2.62 -5.29 -4.80
CA ALA A 108 2.96 -4.43 -3.67
C ALA A 108 1.88 -3.38 -3.34
N LEU A 109 1.77 -3.03 -2.06
CA LEU A 109 1.08 -1.84 -1.57
C LEU A 109 2.09 -0.89 -0.94
N LEU A 110 2.04 0.39 -1.30
CA LEU A 110 2.72 1.45 -0.57
C LEU A 110 1.74 2.08 0.41
N VAL A 111 1.99 1.87 1.70
CA VAL A 111 1.21 2.36 2.81
C VAL A 111 1.84 3.64 3.36
N ARG A 112 1.00 4.65 3.59
CA ARG A 112 1.37 5.94 4.15
C ARG A 112 1.50 5.87 5.68
N PRO A 113 2.12 6.87 6.33
CA PRO A 113 2.25 6.93 7.79
C PRO A 113 0.93 6.98 8.58
N ASP A 114 -0.21 7.21 7.92
CA ASP A 114 -1.56 7.19 8.50
C ASP A 114 -2.32 5.88 8.23
N ASP A 115 -1.62 4.83 7.83
CA ASP A 115 -2.11 3.47 7.51
C ASP A 115 -2.97 3.36 6.24
N PHE A 116 -3.06 4.45 5.46
CA PHE A 116 -3.78 4.45 4.18
C PHE A 116 -2.88 3.99 3.03
N VAL A 117 -3.46 3.22 2.11
CA VAL A 117 -2.78 2.82 0.89
C VAL A 117 -2.62 4.04 -0.02
N GLY A 118 -1.39 4.50 -0.21
CA GLY A 118 -1.08 5.61 -1.12
C GLY A 118 -0.94 5.16 -2.57
N TRP A 119 -0.52 3.92 -2.80
CA TRP A 119 -0.34 3.35 -4.14
C TRP A 119 -0.39 1.82 -4.11
N ARG A 120 -0.77 1.22 -5.22
CA ARG A 120 -0.90 -0.24 -5.39
C ARG A 120 -0.35 -0.68 -6.73
N CYS A 121 0.39 -1.79 -6.74
CA CYS A 121 0.85 -2.50 -7.93
C CYS A 121 0.43 -3.96 -7.83
N ARG A 122 -0.33 -4.47 -8.81
CA ARG A 122 -0.94 -5.81 -8.71
C ARG A 122 0.07 -6.95 -8.85
N GLU A 123 1.15 -6.71 -9.59
CA GLU A 123 2.22 -7.66 -9.92
C GLU A 123 3.53 -6.89 -10.06
N LEU A 124 4.67 -7.58 -10.02
CA LEU A 124 5.97 -6.93 -10.17
C LEU A 124 6.16 -6.43 -11.61
N PRO A 125 6.36 -5.13 -11.84
CA PRO A 125 6.63 -4.61 -13.17
C PRO A 125 8.08 -4.88 -13.58
N ALA A 126 8.37 -4.72 -14.88
CA ALA A 126 9.74 -4.84 -15.40
C ALA A 126 10.73 -3.83 -14.78
N ASP A 127 10.23 -2.64 -14.37
CA ASP A 127 11.01 -1.63 -13.66
C ASP A 127 10.32 -1.20 -12.34
N PRO A 128 10.53 -1.94 -11.24
CA PRO A 128 9.97 -1.62 -9.93
C PRO A 128 10.48 -0.27 -9.38
N THR A 129 11.71 0.11 -9.73
CA THR A 129 12.29 1.39 -9.31
C THR A 129 11.60 2.55 -10.01
N GLY A 130 11.38 2.43 -11.32
CA GLY A 130 10.68 3.42 -12.13
C GLY A 130 9.29 3.71 -11.62
N VAL A 131 8.49 2.68 -11.32
CA VAL A 131 7.11 2.90 -10.82
C VAL A 131 7.09 3.56 -9.45
N LEU A 132 8.01 3.22 -8.54
CA LEU A 132 8.10 3.90 -7.23
C LEU A 132 8.56 5.36 -7.37
N ARG A 133 9.50 5.63 -8.28
CA ARG A 133 9.93 7.00 -8.62
C ARG A 133 8.83 7.84 -9.24
N GLN A 134 7.79 7.23 -9.81
CA GLN A 134 6.62 7.95 -10.30
C GLN A 134 5.56 8.15 -9.21
N ALA A 135 5.31 7.11 -8.40
CA ALA A 135 4.26 7.15 -7.37
C ALA A 135 4.62 8.06 -6.19
N LEU A 136 5.83 7.95 -5.64
CA LEU A 136 6.21 8.65 -4.41
C LEU A 136 6.25 10.18 -4.54
N PRO A 137 6.84 10.79 -5.59
CA PRO A 137 6.82 12.24 -5.74
C PRO A 137 5.41 12.83 -5.83
N ARG A 138 4.48 12.13 -6.49
CA ARG A 138 3.06 12.51 -6.52
C ARG A 138 2.48 12.55 -5.11
N ILE A 139 2.72 11.51 -4.31
CA ILE A 139 2.23 11.44 -2.93
C ILE A 139 2.85 12.53 -2.04
N LEU A 140 4.12 12.84 -2.27
CA LEU A 140 4.90 13.82 -1.50
C LEU A 140 4.76 15.26 -2.00
N CYS A 141 4.03 15.48 -3.10
CA CYS A 141 3.95 16.76 -3.81
C CYS A 141 5.34 17.37 -4.14
N ARG A 142 6.22 16.59 -4.75
CA ARG A 142 7.57 16.98 -5.17
C ARG A 142 7.82 16.78 -6.65
#